data_AF-M5U221-F1
#
_entry.id   AF-M5U221-F1
#
_cell.length_a   1.000
_cell.length_b   1.000
_cell.length_c   1.000
_cell.angle_alpha   90.00
_cell.angle_beta   90.00
_cell.angle_gamma   90.00
#
_symmetry.space_group_name_H-M   'P 1'
#
loop_
_entity.id
_entity.type
_entity.pdbx_description
1 polymer ?
#
loop_
_entity_poly.entity_id
_entity_poly.type
_entity_poly.pdbx_seq_one_letter_code
_entity_poly.pdbx_strand_id
1 'polypeptide(L)' 'MTVCFKTKRWRINLRDHEFMDFSPNPDEVPSKLVKEIMSESTLKEIKDNWDEKYPNNPV' A
#
# COMPACT_ATOMS: atom_id res chain seq x y z
N MET A 1 0.46 4.06 -0.40
CA MET A 1 -0.69 3.56 -1.19
C MET A 1 -1.96 3.66 -0.35
N THR A 2 -3.14 3.78 -0.95
CA THR A 2 -4.41 3.89 -0.21
C THR A 2 -5.41 2.83 -0.68
N VAL A 3 -6.01 2.10 0.27
CA VAL A 3 -7.15 1.20 0.04
C VAL A 3 -8.43 1.94 0.40
N CYS A 4 -9.42 1.95 -0.48
CA CYS A 4 -10.69 2.65 -0.28
C CYS A 4 -11.86 1.67 -0.35
N PHE A 5 -12.76 1.69 0.64
CA PHE A 5 -14.01 0.92 0.62
C PHE A 5 -15.15 1.73 1.24
N LYS A 6 -16.19 2.02 0.45
CA LYS A 6 -17.29 2.92 0.84
C LYS A 6 -16.73 4.28 1.30
N THR A 7 -16.95 4.63 2.57
CA THR A 7 -16.46 5.87 3.19
C THR A 7 -15.13 5.69 3.94
N LYS A 8 -14.60 4.47 4.00
CA LYS A 8 -13.37 4.13 4.72
C LYS A 8 -12.16 4.15 3.80
N ARG A 9 -11.03 4.61 4.34
CA ARG A 9 -9.75 4.70 3.65
C ARG A 9 -8.64 4.25 4.58
N TRP A 10 -7.77 3.38 4.12
CA TRP A 10 -6.60 2.93 4.86
C TRP A 10 -5.34 3.26 4.06
N ARG A 11 -4.39 3.95 4.67
CA ARG A 11 -3.10 4.25 4.04
C ARG A 11 -2.10 3.18 4.44
N ILE A 12 -1.40 2.66 3.45
CA ILE A 12 -0.32 1.70 3.59
C ILE A 12 0.97 2.40 3.19
N ASN A 13 1.97 2.30 4.07
CA ASN A 13 3.31 2.76 3.78
C ASN A 13 4.03 1.71 2.91
N LEU A 14 4.59 2.16 1.79
CA LEU A 14 5.26 1.30 0.81
C LEU A 14 6.70 0.92 1.22
N ARG A 15 7.23 1.54 2.28
CA ARG A 15 8.59 1.27 2.79
C ARG A 15 8.59 0.11 3.77
N ASP A 16 7.72 0.16 4.78
CA ASP A 16 7.64 -0.81 5.87
C ASP A 16 6.47 -1.80 5.70
N HIS A 17 5.58 -1.56 4.73
CA HIS A 17 4.40 -2.37 4.46
C HIS A 17 3.40 -2.38 5.62
N GLU A 18 3.33 -1.29 6.40
CA GLU A 18 2.40 -1.15 7.51
C GLU A 18 1.27 -0.16 7.22
N PHE A 19 0.14 -0.34 7.91
CA PHE A 19 -0.93 0.66 7.90
C PHE A 19 -0.49 1.89 8.69
N MET A 20 -0.67 3.06 8.09
CA MET A 20 -0.25 4.34 8.69
C MET A 20 -1.27 4.91 9.67
N ASP A 21 -2.52 4.44 9.60
CA ASP A 21 -3.64 4.96 10.37
C ASP A 21 -4.25 3.85 11.25
N PHE A 22 -4.53 4.17 12.51
CA PHE A 22 -5.28 3.29 13.41
C PHE A 22 -6.81 3.39 13.20
N SER A 23 -7.29 4.38 12.46
CA SER A 23 -8.70 4.61 12.16
C SER A 23 -8.88 4.97 10.69
N PRO A 24 -9.74 4.24 9.94
CA PRO A 24 -10.53 3.07 10.35
C PRO A 24 -9.65 1.89 10.75
N ASN A 25 -10.18 0.97 11.57
CA ASN A 25 -9.39 -0.14 12.10
C ASN A 25 -8.77 -0.95 10.94
N PRO A 26 -7.43 -1.12 10.87
CA PRO A 26 -6.76 -1.92 9.85
C PRO A 26 -7.25 -3.37 9.76
N ASP A 27 -7.69 -3.96 10.87
CA ASP A 27 -8.20 -5.34 10.92
C ASP A 27 -9.52 -5.53 10.15
N GLU A 28 -10.18 -4.44 9.78
CA GLU A 28 -11.35 -4.48 8.90
C GLU A 28 -10.99 -4.76 7.44
N VAL A 29 -9.71 -4.61 7.05
CA VAL A 29 -9.24 -4.96 5.71
C VAL A 29 -9.09 -6.48 5.62
N PRO A 30 -9.76 -7.15 4.66
CA PRO A 30 -9.66 -8.60 4.53
C PRO A 30 -8.21 -9.08 4.41
N SER A 31 -7.81 -10.03 5.24
CA SER A 31 -6.43 -10.53 5.29
C SER A 31 -5.93 -11.09 3.94
N LYS A 32 -6.82 -11.66 3.12
CA LYS A 32 -6.49 -12.08 1.75
C LYS A 32 -6.08 -10.90 0.87
N LEU A 33 -6.81 -9.79 0.95
CA LEU A 33 -6.48 -8.57 0.21
C LEU A 33 -5.16 -7.98 0.68
N VAL A 34 -4.90 -7.96 2.00
CA VAL A 34 -3.61 -7.52 2.55
C VAL A 34 -2.48 -8.39 1.99
N LYS A 35 -2.64 -9.73 1.96
CA LYS A 35 -1.62 -10.63 1.39
C LYS A 35 -1.36 -10.39 -0.10
N GLU A 36 -2.40 -10.13 -0.88
CA GLU A 36 -2.26 -9.83 -2.32
C GLU A 36 -1.52 -8.50 -2.53
N ILE A 37 -1.93 -7.45 -1.81
CA ILE A 37 -1.30 -6.14 -1.84
C ILE A 37 0.18 -6.20 -1.43
N MET A 38 0.47 -6.92 -0.35
CA MET A 38 1.81 -7.05 0.21
C MET A 38 2.62 -8.17 -0.46
N SER A 39 2.14 -8.75 -1.55
CA SER A 39 2.91 -9.73 -2.32
C SER A 39 4.14 -9.06 -2.94
N GLU A 40 5.27 -9.78 -2.98
CA GLU A 40 6.51 -9.26 -3.55
C GLU A 40 6.32 -8.79 -5.00
N SER A 41 5.52 -9.51 -5.78
CA SER A 41 5.19 -9.15 -7.16
C SER A 41 4.48 -7.79 -7.26
N THR A 42 3.45 -7.56 -6.45
CA THR A 42 2.68 -6.32 -6.49
C THR A 42 3.49 -5.16 -5.95
N LEU A 43 4.23 -5.36 -4.86
CA LEU A 43 5.10 -4.33 -4.29
C LEU A 43 6.21 -3.94 -5.26
N LYS A 44 6.80 -4.91 -5.96
CA LYS A 44 7.79 -4.65 -7.00
C LYS A 44 7.19 -3.84 -8.15
N GLU A 45 6.04 -4.26 -8.67
CA GLU A 45 5.35 -3.55 -9.75
C GLU A 45 5.05 -2.10 -9.37
N ILE A 46 4.57 -1.84 -8.15
CA ILE A 46 4.28 -0.49 -7.67
C ILE A 46 5.56 0.36 -7.58
N LYS A 47 6.67 -0.22 -7.09
CA LYS A 47 7.97 0.47 -6.99
C LYS A 47 8.55 0.76 -8.36
N ASP A 48 8.58 -0.21 -9.26
CA ASP A 48 9.08 -0.06 -10.63
C ASP A 48 8.31 1.06 -11.36
N ASN A 49 6.97 1.06 -11.27
CA ASN A 49 6.13 2.13 -11.83
C ASN A 49 6.39 3.50 -11.19
N TRP A 50 6.72 3.54 -9.90
CA TRP A 50 7.03 4.79 -9.20
C TRP A 50 8.38 5.36 -9.65
N ASP A 51 9.40 4.50 -9.73
CA ASP A 51 10.75 4.85 -10.13
C ASP A 51 10.80 5.25 -11.61
N GLU A 52 10.06 4.57 -12.49
CA GLU A 52 9.90 4.96 -13.90
C GLU A 52 9.28 6.35 -14.03
N LYS A 53 8.26 6.64 -13.22
CA LYS A 53 7.58 7.94 -13.23
C LYS A 53 8.45 9.06 -12.65
N TYR A 54 9.31 8.75 -11.70
CA TYR A 54 10.16 9.71 -10.99
C TYR A 54 11.63 9.23 -10.96
N PRO A 55 12.33 9.21 -12.11
CA PRO A 55 13.65 8.58 -12.24
C PRO A 55 14.76 9.30 -11.46
N ASN A 56 14.53 10.55 -11.06
CA ASN A 56 15.47 11.36 -10.27
C ASN A 56 15.00 11.53 -8.81
N ASN A 57 14.06 10.69 -8.35
CA ASN A 57 13.61 10.75 -6.97
C ASN A 57 14.78 10.37 -6.04
N PRO A 58 15.23 11.25 -5.13
CA PRO A 58 16.45 11.04 -4.35
C PRO A 58 16.25 10.06 -3.18
N VAL A 59 15.38 9.05 -3.33
CA VAL A 59 14.99 8.12 -2.25
C VAL A 59 16.21 7.47 -1.63
#